data_AF-A0A8J6UCD4-F1
#
_entry.id   AF-A0A8J6UCD4-F1
#
_cell.length_a   1.000
_cell.length_b   1.000
_cell.length_c   1.000
_cell.angle_alpha   90.00
_cell.angle_beta   90.00
_cell.angle_gamma   90.00
#
_symmetry.space_group_name_H-M   'P 1'
#
loop_
_entity.id
_entity.type
_entity.pdbx_description
1 polymer ?
#
loop_
_entity_poly.entity_id
_entity_poly.type
_entity_poly.pdbx_seq_one_letter_code
_entity_poly.pdbx_strand_id
1 'polypeptide(L)' 'MVVAGLELPALAQVESFLWGPGSNVGPETKIEPQNCVTAPDGSITCDTKVVNPPGDSPAKPQYRPFSY' A
#
# COMPACT_ATOMS: atom_id res chain seq x y z
N MET A 1 26.64 -19.70 24.33
CA MET A 1 27.14 -19.43 22.97
C MET A 1 26.01 -18.70 22.25
N VAL A 2 26.14 -17.39 22.06
CA VAL A 2 25.10 -16.55 21.46
C VAL A 2 25.27 -16.67 19.95
N VAL A 3 24.29 -17.27 19.26
CA VAL A 3 24.26 -17.27 17.81
C VAL A 3 23.73 -15.89 17.42
N ALA A 4 24.62 -14.99 17.02
CA ALA A 4 24.25 -13.72 16.44
C ALA A 4 23.43 -14.00 15.17
N GLY A 5 22.15 -13.64 15.20
CA GLY A 5 21.25 -13.80 14.06
C GLY A 5 21.81 -13.03 12.87
N LEU A 6 21.86 -13.68 11.71
CA LEU A 6 22.06 -12.99 10.44
C LEU A 6 20.87 -12.05 10.24
N GLU A 7 21.05 -10.76 10.50
CA GLU A 7 20.14 -9.71 10.03
C GLU A 7 20.28 -9.65 8.50
N LEU A 8 19.56 -10.51 7.79
CA LEU A 8 19.33 -10.35 6.37
C LEU A 8 18.65 -9.00 6.17
N PRO A 9 19.11 -8.14 5.23
CA PRO A 9 18.47 -6.86 5.01
C PRO A 9 16.99 -7.12 4.71
N ALA A 10 16.11 -6.56 5.55
CA ALA A 10 14.68 -6.59 5.31
C ALA A 10 14.45 -5.94 3.94
N LEU A 11 14.17 -6.75 2.92
CA LEU A 11 13.85 -6.24 1.60
C LEU A 11 12.64 -5.32 1.77
N ALA A 12 12.75 -4.07 1.35
CA ALA A 12 11.63 -3.15 1.34
C ALA A 12 10.51 -3.80 0.54
N GLN A 13 9.44 -4.18 1.22
CA GLN A 13 8.30 -4.82 0.59
C GLN A 13 7.63 -3.74 -0.27
N VAL A 14 7.71 -3.90 -1.59
CA VAL A 14 7.01 -3.02 -2.52
C VAL A 14 5.60 -3.58 -2.67
N GLU A 15 4.64 -2.94 -2.02
CA GLU A 15 3.24 -3.27 -2.20
C GLU A 15 2.71 -2.62 -3.49
N SER A 16 1.97 -3.41 -4.27
CA SER A 16 1.22 -2.92 -5.41
C SER A 16 -0.21 -3.41 -5.28
N PHE A 17 -1.17 -2.51 -5.51
CA PHE A 17 -2.58 -2.80 -5.38
C PHE A 17 -3.20 -2.89 -6.77
N LEU A 18 -3.89 -4.00 -7.05
CA LEU A 18 -4.67 -4.16 -8.27
C LEU A 18 -6.03 -3.50 -8.07
N TRP A 19 -6.28 -2.42 -8.80
CA TRP A 19 -7.55 -1.71 -8.74
C TRP A 19 -8.46 -2.23 -9.86
N GLY A 20 -9.69 -2.61 -9.49
CA GLY A 20 -10.69 -3.08 -10.45
C GLY A 20 -11.31 -1.93 -11.28
N PRO A 21 -11.88 -2.24 -12.45
CA PRO A 21 -12.70 -1.30 -13.21
C PRO A 21 -13.84 -0.72 -12.35
N GLY A 22 -14.06 0.60 -12.41
CA GLY A 22 -15.11 1.27 -11.63
C GLY A 22 -14.73 1.58 -10.18
N SER A 23 -13.48 1.37 -9.78
CA SER A 23 -13.01 1.80 -8.46
C SER A 23 -12.99 3.32 -8.32
N ASN A 24 -13.51 3.85 -7.21
CA ASN A 24 -13.58 5.29 -6.91
C ASN A 24 -12.24 5.84 -6.39
N VAL A 25 -11.14 5.43 -7.01
CA VAL A 25 -9.77 5.61 -6.50
C VAL A 25 -9.00 6.42 -7.55
N GLY A 26 -8.48 7.56 -7.12
CA GLY A 26 -7.79 8.52 -7.98
C GLY A 26 -6.30 8.56 -7.70
N PRO A 27 -5.54 9.37 -8.47
CA PRO A 27 -4.11 9.59 -8.23
C PRO A 27 -3.80 10.09 -6.82
N GLU A 28 -4.73 10.83 -6.21
CA GLU A 28 -4.60 11.33 -4.84
C GLU A 28 -5.07 10.33 -3.76
N THR A 29 -5.56 9.14 -4.13
CA THR A 29 -5.89 8.09 -3.16
C THR A 29 -4.63 7.58 -2.47
N LYS A 30 -4.69 7.41 -1.15
CA LYS A 30 -3.61 6.88 -0.32
C LYS A 30 -4.04 5.59 0.37
N ILE A 31 -3.07 4.70 0.57
CA ILE A 31 -3.22 3.54 1.45
C ILE A 31 -2.55 3.89 2.77
N GLU A 32 -3.30 3.83 3.86
CA GLU A 32 -2.79 4.03 5.20
C GLU A 32 -2.70 2.69 5.94
N PRO A 33 -1.51 2.27 6.40
CA PRO A 33 -1.36 1.12 7.29
C PRO A 33 -2.01 1.39 8.65
N GLN A 34 -2.71 0.39 9.18
CA GLN A 34 -3.40 0.44 10.47
C GLN A 34 -3.19 -0.87 11.22
N ASN A 35 -3.37 -0.85 12.55
CA ASN A 35 -3.35 -2.05 13.39
C ASN A 35 -2.10 -2.95 13.20
N CYS A 36 -0.93 -2.36 13.00
CA CYS A 36 0.29 -3.11 12.76
C CYS A 36 0.68 -3.99 13.95
N VAL A 37 0.92 -5.27 13.71
CA VAL A 37 1.39 -6.27 14.70
C VAL A 37 2.75 -6.81 14.30
N THR A 38 3.67 -6.88 15.26
CA THR A 38 4.98 -7.50 15.10
C THR A 38 4.94 -8.95 15.58
N ALA A 39 5.26 -9.89 14.69
CA ALA A 39 5.34 -11.30 15.03
C ALA A 39 6.71 -11.66 15.65
N PRO A 40 6.83 -12.83 16.32
CA PRO A 40 8.08 -13.24 16.97
C PRO A 40 9.27 -13.43 16.02
N ASP A 41 9.01 -13.57 14.73
CA ASP A 41 10.01 -13.65 13.65
C ASP A 41 10.48 -12.27 13.15
N GLY A 42 9.99 -11.18 13.75
CA GLY A 42 10.32 -9.81 13.39
C GLY A 42 9.53 -9.26 12.21
N SER A 43 8.62 -10.04 11.63
CA SER A 43 7.74 -9.55 10.57
C SER A 43 6.67 -8.58 11.11
N ILE A 44 6.30 -7.58 10.32
CA ILE A 44 5.24 -6.61 10.66
C ILE A 44 4.09 -6.83 9.70
N THR A 45 2.90 -7.10 10.24
CA THR A 45 1.66 -7.22 9.46
C THR A 45 0.74 -6.07 9.83
N CYS A 46 0.25 -5.32 8.86
CA CYS A 46 -0.69 -4.21 9.06
C CYS A 46 -1.98 -4.44 8.27
N ASP A 47 -3.10 -4.00 8.83
CA ASP A 47 -4.31 -3.75 8.04
C ASP A 47 -4.08 -2.56 7.12
N THR A 48 -4.83 -2.49 6.02
CA THR A 48 -4.76 -1.36 5.08
C THR A 48 -6.11 -0.68 4.95
N LYS A 49 -6.11 0.66 4.96
CA LYS A 49 -7.30 1.46 4.67
C LYS A 49 -7.07 2.34 3.47
N VAL A 50 -8.04 2.34 2.56
CA VAL A 50 -8.10 3.27 1.43
C VAL A 50 -8.62 4.62 1.92
N VAL A 51 -7.84 5.68 1.72
CA VAL A 51 -8.20 7.06 2.03
C VAL A 51 -8.26 7.86 0.74
N ASN A 52 -9.47 8.29 0.39
CA ASN A 52 -9.72 9.16 -0.74
C ASN A 52 -9.73 10.64 -0.29
N PRO A 53 -9.35 11.59 -1.15
CA PRO A 53 -9.57 13.00 -0.90
C PRO A 53 -11.06 13.31 -0.67
N PRO A 54 -11.39 14.38 0.07
CA PRO A 54 -12.77 14.81 0.27
C PRO A 54 -13.40 15.20 -1.07
N GLY A 55 -14.48 14.53 -1.45
CA GLY A 55 -15.25 14.80 -2.66
C GLY A 55 -16.28 13.71 -2.92
N ASP A 56 -17.47 14.11 -3.36
CA ASP A 56 -18.58 13.18 -3.66
C ASP A 56 -18.55 12.65 -5.10
N SER A 57 -17.63 13.16 -5.93
CA SER A 57 -17.47 12.73 -7.32
C SER A 57 -16.57 11.50 -7.41
N PRO A 58 -16.95 10.48 -8.21
CA PRO A 58 -16.08 9.37 -8.57
C PRO A 58 -14.70 9.85 -9.07
N ALA A 59 -13.67 9.07 -8.79
CA ALA A 59 -12.34 9.36 -9.32
C ALA A 59 -12.35 9.37 -10.85
N LYS A 60 -11.76 10.41 -11.45
CA LYS A 60 -11.67 10.51 -12.91
C LYS A 60 -10.81 9.37 -13.46
N PRO A 61 -11.28 8.61 -14.47
CA PRO A 61 -10.45 7.61 -15.14
C PRO A 61 -9.15 8.24 -15.64
N GLN A 62 -8.02 7.63 -15.29
CA GLN A 62 -6.70 8.04 -15.77
C GLN A 62 -6.50 7.54 -17.21
N TYR A 63 -7.17 8.21 -18.14
CA TYR A 63 -7.07 7.94 -19.57
C TYR A 63 -6.38 9.10 -20.27
N ARG A 64 -5.15 8.86 -20.73
CA ARG A 64 -4.40 9.77 -21.61
C ARG A 64 -4.13 9.06 -22.93
N PRO A 65 -4.99 9.25 -23.95
CA PRO A 65 -4.86 8.54 -25.23
C PRO A 65 -3.61 8.94 -26.02
N PHE A 66 -3.05 10.13 -25.73
CA PHE A 66 -1.83 10.61 -26.34
C PHE A 66 -0.86 11.04 -25.24
N SER A 67 0.29 10.36 -25.17
CA SER A 67 1.45 10.81 -24.39
C SER A 67 2.32 11.62 -25.34
N TYR A 68 2.46 12.93 -25.08
CA TYR A 68 3.45 13.79 -25.74
C TYR A 68 4.78 13.72 -24.98
#